data_AF-A0A7X6VA86-F1
#
_entry.id   AF-A0A7X6VA86-F1
#
_cell.length_a   1.000
_cell.length_b   1.000
_cell.length_c   1.000
_cell.angle_alpha   90.00
_cell.angle_beta   90.00
_cell.angle_gamma   90.00
#
_symmetry.space_group_name_H-M   'P 1'
#
loop_
_entity.id
_entity.type
_entity.pdbx_description
1 polymer ?
#
loop_
_entity_poly.entity_id
_entity_poly.type
_entity_poly.pdbx_seq_one_letter_code
_entity_poly.pdbx_strand_id
1 'polypeptide(L)'
;MQRRGRGRGRIAYPYVVWMAIFIIVPLFLILFYSFTEGDIHSFSDLKFSLNSYKKVLEPIYLKVIGNSFILAGISTLICLFIGYPVAMIIANTDIRYRNLLLMFFLVPIWMNFLLRTYAWMSLLSPNGLINRFLLMIGLPKLEIMPGNGAVLLG
;
A
#
# COMPACT_ATOMS: atom_id res chain seq x y z
N MET A 1 18.74 -27.84 27.06
CA MET A 1 19.55 -26.98 27.96
C MET A 1 19.34 -25.51 27.58
N GLN A 2 18.35 -24.87 28.20
CA GLN A 2 18.06 -23.43 28.06
C GLN A 2 18.96 -22.65 29.04
N ARG A 3 19.90 -21.84 28.53
CA ARG A 3 20.50 -20.75 29.32
C ARG A 3 19.97 -19.42 28.80
N ARG A 4 18.92 -18.93 29.47
CA ARG A 4 18.34 -17.60 29.35
C ARG A 4 19.41 -16.53 29.60
N GLY A 5 19.80 -15.79 28.56
CA GLY A 5 20.63 -14.60 28.66
C GLY A 5 19.85 -13.43 29.28
N ARG A 6 19.76 -13.39 30.60
CA ARG A 6 19.07 -12.38 31.44
C ARG A 6 19.76 -11.00 31.49
N GLY A 7 20.81 -10.79 30.69
CA GLY A 7 21.56 -9.53 30.56
C GLY A 7 21.37 -8.76 29.24
N ARG A 8 20.73 -9.36 28.22
CA ARG A 8 20.53 -8.72 26.90
C ARG A 8 19.45 -7.63 26.86
N GLY A 9 18.54 -7.61 27.82
CA GLY A 9 17.45 -6.62 27.89
C GLY A 9 17.90 -5.21 28.28
N ARG A 10 19.05 -5.06 28.95
CA ARG A 10 19.55 -3.75 29.42
C ARG A 10 20.15 -2.89 28.31
N ILE A 11 20.74 -3.52 27.29
CA ILE A 11 21.34 -2.82 26.13
C ILE A 11 20.25 -2.44 25.11
N ALA A 12 19.16 -3.22 25.06
CA ALA A 12 18.01 -2.91 24.20
C ALA A 12 17.11 -1.78 24.76
N TYR A 13 17.21 -1.46 26.05
CA TYR A 13 16.37 -0.46 26.71
C TYR A 13 16.39 0.93 26.03
N PRO A 14 17.55 1.56 25.74
CA PRO A 14 17.57 2.87 25.08
C PRO A 14 16.94 2.82 23.67
N TYR A 15 17.14 1.73 22.92
CA TYR A 15 16.56 1.56 21.59
C TYR A 15 15.04 1.37 21.64
N VAL A 16 14.54 0.56 22.57
CA VAL A 16 13.09 0.34 22.76
C VAL A 16 12.41 1.62 23.23
N VAL A 17 13.02 2.36 24.15
CA VAL A 17 12.49 3.67 24.60
C VAL A 17 12.48 4.66 23.44
N TRP A 18 13.54 4.74 22.65
CA TRP A 18 13.61 5.61 21.48
C TRP A 18 12.51 5.27 20.45
N MET A 19 12.36 3.99 20.09
CA MET A 19 11.31 3.54 19.18
C MET A 19 9.91 3.81 19.75
N ALA A 20 9.70 3.55 21.03
CA ALA A 20 8.43 3.82 21.69
C ALA A 20 8.08 5.30 21.65
N ILE A 21 9.04 6.21 21.92
CA ILE A 21 8.83 7.65 21.83
C ILE A 21 8.41 8.04 20.40
N PHE A 22 9.15 7.61 19.39
CA PHE A 22 8.86 7.95 17.99
C PHE A 22 7.57 7.34 17.45
N ILE A 23 7.02 6.30 18.08
CA ILE A 23 5.71 5.73 17.71
C ILE A 23 4.58 6.39 18.52
N ILE A 24 4.77 6.54 19.83
CA ILE A 24 3.74 7.04 20.75
C ILE A 24 3.49 8.53 20.54
N VAL A 25 4.55 9.34 20.33
CA VAL A 25 4.41 10.79 20.14
C VAL A 25 3.54 11.14 18.92
N PRO A 26 3.80 10.66 17.69
CA PRO A 26 2.94 10.99 16.56
C PRO A 26 1.54 10.39 16.70
N LEU A 27 1.40 9.21 17.31
CA LEU A 27 0.09 8.61 17.55
C LEU A 27 -0.75 9.43 18.53
N PHE A 28 -0.12 9.94 19.60
CA PHE A 28 -0.75 10.86 20.54
C PHE A 28 -1.14 12.17 19.87
N LEU A 29 -0.28 12.73 19.01
CA LEU A 29 -0.62 13.92 18.21
C LEU A 29 -1.83 13.66 17.30
N ILE A 30 -1.84 12.55 16.54
CA ILE A 30 -2.97 12.18 15.69
C ILE A 30 -4.26 12.08 16.51
N LEU A 31 -4.19 11.44 17.68
CA LEU A 31 -5.35 11.31 18.58
C LEU A 31 -5.81 12.69 19.06
N PHE A 32 -4.91 13.54 19.52
CA PHE A 32 -5.24 14.90 19.99
C PHE A 32 -5.86 15.76 18.88
N TYR A 33 -5.31 15.72 17.66
CA TYR A 33 -5.88 16.40 16.49
C TYR A 33 -7.19 15.76 16.02
N SER A 34 -7.40 14.46 16.24
CA SER A 34 -8.67 13.83 15.88
C SER A 34 -9.86 14.33 16.72
N PHE A 35 -9.61 14.87 17.92
CA PHE A 35 -10.63 15.44 18.80
C PHE A 35 -10.70 16.98 18.74
N THR A 36 -9.83 17.63 17.97
CA THR A 36 -9.73 19.09 17.91
C THR A 36 -9.93 19.56 16.47
N GLU A 37 -10.85 20.49 16.24
CA GLU A 37 -10.97 21.19 14.96
C GLU A 37 -10.39 22.60 15.08
N GLY A 38 -9.56 23.00 14.11
CA GLY A 38 -8.90 24.31 14.05
C GLY A 38 -7.78 24.32 13.02
N ASP A 39 -7.35 25.51 12.61
CA ASP A 39 -6.18 25.66 11.74
C ASP A 39 -4.91 25.23 12.51
N ILE A 40 -4.10 24.37 11.91
CA ILE A 40 -2.80 23.93 12.45
C ILE A 40 -1.83 25.09 12.68
N HIS A 41 -2.08 26.26 12.07
CA HIS A 41 -1.26 27.46 12.21
C HIS A 41 -1.69 28.41 13.34
N SER A 42 -2.90 28.26 13.91
CA SER A 42 -3.44 29.16 14.94
C SER A 42 -3.93 28.37 16.17
N PHE A 43 -3.10 28.33 17.21
CA PHE A 43 -3.39 27.64 18.48
C PHE A 43 -4.61 28.20 19.24
N SER A 44 -5.05 29.42 18.93
CA SER A 44 -6.18 30.09 19.61
C SER A 44 -7.57 29.65 19.14
N ASP A 45 -7.67 28.97 18.00
CA ASP A 45 -8.95 28.53 17.42
C ASP A 45 -9.24 27.04 17.62
N LEU A 46 -8.42 26.35 18.44
CA LEU A 46 -8.58 24.93 18.75
C LEU A 46 -9.86 24.71 19.55
N LYS A 47 -10.91 24.23 18.89
CA LYS A 47 -12.17 23.84 19.52
C LYS A 47 -12.26 22.32 19.58
N PHE A 48 -12.59 21.81 20.77
CA PHE A 48 -12.89 20.39 20.92
C PHE A 48 -14.15 20.07 20.11
N SER A 49 -14.01 19.25 19.06
CA SER A 49 -15.09 18.99 18.11
C SER A 49 -15.07 17.54 17.67
N LEU A 50 -16.23 16.91 17.74
CA LEU A 50 -16.49 15.56 17.24
C LEU A 50 -16.95 15.55 15.77
N ASN A 51 -16.93 16.69 15.08
CA ASN A 51 -17.36 16.78 13.68
C ASN A 51 -16.42 16.01 12.74
N SER A 52 -15.14 15.84 13.06
CA SER A 52 -14.24 14.96 12.28
C SER A 52 -14.76 13.53 12.19
N TYR A 53 -15.39 13.01 13.24
CA TYR A 53 -16.02 11.69 13.22
C TYR A 53 -17.31 11.66 12.39
N LYS A 54 -18.06 12.77 12.37
CA LYS A 54 -19.26 12.91 11.51
C LYS A 54 -18.89 12.99 10.03
N LYS A 55 -17.78 13.64 9.69
CA LYS A 55 -17.24 13.69 8.32
C LYS A 55 -16.93 12.29 7.79
N VAL A 56 -16.42 11.38 8.63
CA VAL A 56 -16.17 9.98 8.22
C VAL A 56 -17.46 9.24 7.82
N LEU A 57 -18.60 9.62 8.38
CA LEU A 57 -19.91 9.07 8.04
C LEU A 57 -20.53 9.68 6.79
N GLU A 58 -19.91 10.70 6.17
CA GLU A 58 -20.39 11.24 4.91
C GLU A 58 -20.27 10.18 3.79
N PRO A 59 -21.24 10.17 2.86
CA PRO A 59 -21.34 9.14 1.82
C PRO A 59 -20.11 9.07 0.92
N ILE A 60 -19.36 10.17 0.78
CA ILE A 60 -18.12 10.20 0.00
C ILE A 60 -17.01 9.36 0.64
N TYR A 61 -16.80 9.47 1.96
CA TYR A 61 -15.79 8.69 2.67
C TYR A 61 -16.20 7.22 2.75
N LEU A 62 -17.48 6.95 3.03
CA LEU A 62 -18.01 5.58 3.02
C LEU A 62 -17.85 4.91 1.64
N LYS A 63 -18.04 5.65 0.54
CA LYS A 63 -17.80 5.14 -0.82
C LYS A 63 -16.33 4.82 -1.07
N VAL A 64 -15.41 5.67 -0.61
CA VAL A 64 -13.95 5.42 -0.74
C VAL A 64 -13.53 4.21 0.07
N ILE A 65 -14.05 4.06 1.30
CA ILE A 65 -13.81 2.89 2.15
C ILE A 65 -14.34 1.63 1.46
N GLY A 66 -15.58 1.64 0.96
CA GLY A 66 -16.18 0.53 0.23
C GLY A 66 -15.39 0.14 -1.01
N ASN A 67 -14.98 1.12 -1.83
CA ASN A 67 -14.13 0.86 -2.99
C ASN A 67 -12.79 0.23 -2.60
N SER A 68 -12.16 0.69 -1.51
CA SER A 68 -10.89 0.15 -1.01
C SER A 68 -11.03 -1.32 -0.58
N PHE A 69 -12.13 -1.67 0.10
CA PHE A 69 -12.43 -3.05 0.46
C PHE A 69 -12.68 -3.94 -0.76
N ILE A 70 -13.44 -3.45 -1.74
CA ILE A 70 -13.70 -4.19 -2.98
C ILE A 70 -12.40 -4.43 -3.75
N LEU A 71 -11.57 -3.39 -3.92
CA LEU A 71 -10.27 -3.48 -4.59
C LEU A 71 -9.33 -4.45 -3.87
N ALA A 72 -9.24 -4.37 -2.54
CA ALA A 72 -8.44 -5.29 -1.73
C ALA A 72 -8.94 -6.73 -1.84
N GLY A 73 -10.26 -6.94 -1.82
CA GLY A 73 -10.88 -8.26 -1.97
C GLY A 73 -10.60 -8.89 -3.34
N ILE A 74 -10.82 -8.13 -4.42
CA ILE A 74 -10.52 -8.57 -5.78
C ILE A 74 -9.03 -8.87 -5.95
N SER A 75 -8.15 -7.97 -5.49
CA SER A 75 -6.70 -8.17 -5.56
C SER A 75 -6.26 -9.42 -4.80
N THR A 76 -6.80 -9.66 -3.60
CA THR A 76 -6.49 -10.85 -2.80
C THR A 76 -6.94 -12.13 -3.50
N LEU A 77 -8.15 -12.14 -4.06
CA LEU A 77 -8.65 -13.30 -4.81
C LEU A 77 -7.79 -13.59 -6.04
N ILE A 78 -7.47 -12.58 -6.84
CA ILE A 78 -6.60 -12.72 -8.02
C ILE A 78 -5.21 -13.24 -7.59
N CYS A 79 -4.63 -12.66 -6.53
CA CYS A 79 -3.36 -13.09 -5.98
C CYS A 79 -3.40 -14.55 -5.50
N LEU A 80 -4.49 -14.99 -4.89
CA LEU A 80 -4.64 -16.38 -4.45
C LEU A 80 -4.79 -17.31 -5.66
N PHE A 81 -5.64 -16.96 -6.63
CA PHE A 81 -5.85 -17.75 -7.85
C PHE A 81 -4.60 -17.89 -8.71
N ILE A 82 -3.76 -16.86 -8.79
CA ILE A 82 -2.52 -16.89 -9.59
C ILE A 82 -1.34 -17.39 -8.75
N GLY A 83 -1.22 -16.93 -7.52
CA GLY A 83 -0.10 -17.24 -6.64
C GLY A 83 -0.10 -18.68 -6.16
N TYR A 84 -1.26 -19.28 -5.91
CA TYR A 84 -1.37 -20.68 -5.49
C TYR A 84 -0.85 -21.68 -6.55
N PRO A 85 -1.27 -21.66 -7.82
CA PRO A 85 -0.73 -22.56 -8.83
C PRO A 85 0.75 -22.29 -9.09
N VAL A 86 1.19 -21.03 -9.09
CA VAL A 86 2.60 -20.67 -9.23
C VAL A 86 3.45 -21.25 -8.09
N ALA A 87 3.00 -21.14 -6.84
CA ALA A 87 3.68 -21.72 -5.70
C ALA A 87 3.77 -23.25 -5.80
N MET A 88 2.70 -23.90 -6.27
CA MET A 88 2.68 -25.36 -6.50
C MET A 88 3.66 -25.78 -7.60
N ILE A 89 3.75 -25.02 -8.70
CA ILE A 89 4.73 -25.26 -9.77
C ILE A 89 6.15 -25.13 -9.20
N ILE A 90 6.44 -24.06 -8.46
CA ILE A 90 7.77 -23.84 -7.86
C ILE A 90 8.12 -24.94 -6.86
N ALA A 91 7.16 -25.43 -6.08
CA ALA A 91 7.37 -26.52 -5.12
C ALA A 91 7.71 -27.86 -5.78
N ASN A 92 7.16 -28.11 -6.97
CA ASN A 92 7.36 -29.35 -7.74
C ASN A 92 8.47 -29.26 -8.80
N THR A 93 9.16 -28.12 -8.94
CA THR A 93 10.22 -27.92 -9.94
C THR A 93 11.61 -28.28 -9.39
N ASP A 94 12.47 -28.84 -10.26
CA ASP A 94 13.87 -29.14 -9.95
C ASP A 94 14.65 -27.97 -9.34
N ILE A 95 15.57 -28.27 -8.42
CA ILE A 95 16.40 -27.31 -7.68
C ILE A 95 17.10 -26.30 -8.62
N ARG A 96 17.48 -26.71 -9.84
CA ARG A 96 18.20 -25.87 -10.80
C ARG A 96 17.34 -24.70 -11.32
N TYR A 97 16.05 -24.91 -11.58
CA TYR A 97 15.16 -23.86 -12.09
C TYR A 97 14.48 -23.08 -10.96
N ARG A 98 14.30 -23.70 -9.78
CA ARG A 98 13.69 -23.07 -8.60
C ARG A 98 14.38 -21.75 -8.21
N ASN A 99 15.71 -21.70 -8.20
CA ASN A 99 16.44 -20.47 -7.87
C ASN A 99 16.21 -19.34 -8.89
N LEU A 100 16.12 -19.67 -10.19
CA LEU A 100 15.85 -18.69 -11.24
C LEU A 100 14.43 -18.12 -11.12
N LEU A 101 13.44 -18.99 -10.90
CA LEU A 101 12.05 -18.60 -10.65
C LEU A 101 11.93 -17.67 -9.44
N LEU A 102 12.54 -18.03 -8.30
CA LEU A 102 12.55 -17.19 -7.10
C LEU A 102 13.21 -15.83 -7.35
N MET A 103 14.31 -15.79 -8.13
CA MET A 103 14.96 -14.55 -8.49
C MET A 103 14.04 -13.63 -9.30
N PHE A 104 13.28 -14.16 -10.27
CA PHE A 104 12.26 -13.39 -11.00
C PHE A 104 11.17 -12.81 -10.10
N PHE A 105 10.78 -13.49 -9.01
CA PHE A 105 9.81 -12.95 -8.03
C PHE A 105 10.43 -11.91 -7.09
N LEU A 106 11.71 -12.05 -6.75
CA LEU A 106 12.39 -11.14 -5.83
C LEU A 106 12.80 -9.83 -6.52
N VAL A 107 13.16 -9.86 -7.80
CA VAL A 107 13.52 -8.67 -8.60
C VAL A 107 12.47 -7.55 -8.50
N PRO A 108 11.16 -7.78 -8.76
CA PRO A 108 10.17 -6.73 -8.66
C PRO A 108 9.96 -6.24 -7.22
N ILE A 109 10.20 -7.07 -6.21
CA ILE A 109 10.12 -6.68 -4.79
C ILE A 109 11.22 -5.67 -4.44
N TRP A 110 12.40 -5.80 -5.06
CA TRP A 110 13.53 -4.87 -4.86
C TRP A 110 13.37 -3.53 -5.60
N MET A 111 12.37 -3.42 -6.47
CA MET A 111 12.11 -2.17 -7.20
C MET A 111 11.39 -1.14 -6.33
N ASN A 112 11.73 0.13 -6.51
CA ASN A 112 11.07 1.24 -5.84
C ASN A 112 9.58 1.29 -6.24
N PHE A 113 8.68 1.32 -5.24
CA PHE A 113 7.25 1.39 -5.46
C PHE A 113 6.84 2.60 -6.33
N LEU A 114 7.45 3.77 -6.14
CA LEU A 114 7.18 4.94 -6.97
C LEU A 114 7.56 4.73 -8.44
N LEU A 115 8.70 4.10 -8.71
CA LEU A 115 9.10 3.81 -10.09
C LEU A 115 8.07 2.92 -10.78
N ARG A 116 7.52 1.94 -10.06
CA ARG A 116 6.45 1.06 -10.57
C ARG A 116 5.18 1.85 -10.86
N THR A 117 4.72 2.71 -9.94
CA THR A 117 3.51 3.51 -10.15
C THR A 117 3.67 4.52 -11.29
N TYR A 118 4.82 5.17 -11.43
CA TYR A 118 5.10 6.07 -12.56
C TYR A 118 5.22 5.34 -13.89
N ALA A 119 5.82 4.14 -13.92
CA ALA A 119 5.89 3.33 -15.12
C ALA A 119 4.48 2.95 -15.60
N TRP A 120 3.61 2.48 -14.71
CA TRP A 120 2.21 2.21 -15.03
C TRP A 120 1.45 3.46 -15.45
N MET A 121 1.63 4.58 -14.75
CA MET A 121 1.01 5.85 -15.11
C MET A 121 1.43 6.31 -16.51
N SER A 122 2.72 6.19 -16.85
CA SER A 122 3.25 6.52 -18.18
C SER A 122 2.68 5.58 -19.26
N LEU A 123 2.56 4.29 -18.93
CA LEU A 123 2.05 3.26 -19.84
C LEU A 123 0.55 3.41 -20.13
N LEU A 124 -0.26 3.66 -19.10
CA LEU A 124 -1.72 3.83 -19.14
C LEU A 124 -2.14 5.27 -19.46
N SER A 125 -1.20 6.21 -19.52
CA SER A 125 -1.47 7.60 -19.89
C SER A 125 -2.21 7.67 -21.24
N PRO A 126 -3.07 8.69 -21.46
CA PRO A 126 -3.72 8.90 -22.76
C PRO A 126 -2.74 8.91 -23.95
N ASN A 127 -1.49 9.34 -23.73
CA ASN A 127 -0.41 9.34 -24.72
C ASN A 127 0.62 8.21 -24.53
N GLY A 128 0.34 7.26 -23.64
CA GLY A 128 1.22 6.16 -23.27
C GLY A 128 1.41 5.15 -24.39
N LEU A 129 2.39 4.26 -24.21
CA LEU A 129 2.72 3.22 -25.17
C LEU A 129 1.51 2.34 -25.51
N ILE A 130 0.68 1.99 -24.52
CA ILE A 130 -0.52 1.18 -24.72
C ILE A 130 -1.48 1.86 -25.70
N ASN A 131 -1.84 3.13 -25.46
CA ASN A 131 -2.77 3.85 -26.35
C ASN A 131 -2.20 4.04 -27.76
N ARG A 132 -0.88 4.21 -27.91
CA ARG A 132 -0.24 4.21 -29.24
C ARG A 132 -0.38 2.87 -29.96
N PHE A 133 -0.19 1.76 -29.26
CA PHE A 133 -0.40 0.42 -29.83
C PHE A 133 -1.88 0.15 -30.16
N LEU A 134 -2.83 0.57 -29.32
CA LEU A 134 -4.26 0.42 -29.62
C LEU A 134 -4.69 1.23 -30.85
N LEU A 135 -4.20 2.46 -30.97
CA LEU A 135 -4.47 3.31 -32.15
C LEU A 135 -3.86 2.71 -33.42
N MET A 136 -2.69 2.06 -33.32
CA MET A 136 -2.06 1.35 -34.44
C MET A 136 -2.89 0.13 -34.92
N ILE A 137 -3.65 -0.49 -34.03
CA ILE A 137 -4.56 -1.63 -34.32
C ILE A 137 -5.98 -1.13 -34.68
N GLY A 138 -6.21 0.19 -34.68
CA GLY A 138 -7.51 0.79 -35.05
C GLY A 138 -8.57 0.78 -33.95
N LEU A 139 -8.18 0.50 -32.70
CA LEU A 139 -9.06 0.53 -31.53
C LEU A 139 -9.16 1.96 -30.94
N PRO A 140 -10.32 2.33 -30.36
CA PRO A 140 -10.49 3.64 -29.74
C PRO A 140 -9.60 3.78 -28.48
N LYS A 141 -9.15 5.02 -28.23
CA LYS A 141 -8.34 5.38 -27.05
C LYS A 141 -9.04 4.97 -25.75
N LEU A 142 -8.30 4.29 -24.87
CA LEU A 142 -8.78 3.89 -23.55
C LEU A 142 -8.33 4.94 -22.53
N GLU A 143 -9.26 5.80 -22.11
CA GLU A 143 -9.06 6.78 -21.04
C GLU A 143 -9.24 6.09 -19.67
N ILE A 144 -8.37 5.11 -19.37
CA ILE A 144 -8.42 4.32 -18.11
C ILE A 144 -8.02 5.17 -16.88
N MET A 145 -7.35 6.31 -17.10
CA MET A 145 -6.98 7.25 -16.04
C MET A 145 -7.94 8.45 -16.07
N PRO A 146 -8.64 8.79 -14.97
CA PRO A 146 -8.41 8.48 -13.55
C PRO A 146 -9.43 7.45 -12.99
N GLY A 147 -9.49 6.24 -13.55
CA GLY A 147 -10.46 5.22 -13.16
C GLY A 147 -9.89 4.11 -12.27
N ASN A 148 -10.79 3.37 -11.60
CA ASN A 148 -10.46 2.20 -10.76
C ASN A 148 -9.67 1.10 -11.51
N GLY A 149 -9.74 1.07 -12.85
CA GLY A 149 -8.97 0.14 -13.68
C GLY A 149 -7.46 0.37 -13.60
N ALA A 150 -7.00 1.62 -13.43
CA ALA A 150 -5.58 1.91 -13.24
C ALA A 150 -5.07 1.44 -11.88
N VAL A 151 -5.93 1.44 -10.85
CA VAL A 151 -5.60 0.98 -9.49
C VAL A 151 -5.51 -0.55 -9.42
N LEU A 152 -6.31 -1.28 -10.21
CA LEU A 152 -6.25 -2.73 -10.28
C LEU A 152 -5.05 -3.26 -11.06
N LEU A 153 -4.53 -2.49 -12.03
CA LEU A 153 -3.42 -2.89 -12.89
C LEU A 153 -2.04 -2.49 -12.35
N GLY A 154 -1.97 -1.47 -11.49
CA GLY A 154 -0.73 -0.96 -10.89
C GLY A 154 -0.25 -1.73 -9.67
#